data_AF-A0A0B2UL00-F1
#
_entry.id   AF-A0A0B2UL00-F1
#
_cell.length_a   1.000
_cell.length_b   1.000
_cell.length_c   1.000
_cell.angle_alpha   90.00
_cell.angle_beta   90.00
_cell.angle_gamma   90.00
#
_symmetry.space_group_name_H-M   'P 1'
#
loop_
_entity.id
_entity.type
_entity.pdbx_description
1 polymer ?
#
loop_
_entity_poly.entity_id
_entity_poly.type
_entity_poly.pdbx_seq_one_letter_code
_entity_poly.pdbx_strand_id
1 'polypeptide(L)'
;MNRKVVEYKIIDSKKDIAKIYDTKERPKRIRMILSEWQSMMLEQAFRMNPYPGRAEKYNMFMKTRIPMKNINIWFQNRRAKERSLYEEGLLNIDHPVPVWSEIEIASQQICEDLHKYYRY
;
A
#
# COMPACT_ATOMS: atom_id res chain seq x y z
N MET A 1 22.39 13.35 3.79
CA MET A 1 22.03 12.00 3.29
C MET A 1 22.43 10.97 4.35
N ASN A 2 21.53 10.63 5.27
CA ASN A 2 21.81 9.62 6.30
C ASN A 2 21.56 8.22 5.73
N ARG A 3 22.58 7.62 5.09
CA ARG A 3 22.52 6.18 4.76
C ARG A 3 22.56 5.43 6.09
N LYS A 4 21.47 4.73 6.42
CA LYS A 4 21.47 3.77 7.52
C LYS A 4 22.52 2.72 7.21
N VAL A 5 23.62 2.73 7.95
CA VAL A 5 24.61 1.65 7.92
C VAL A 5 23.91 0.42 8.50
N VAL A 6 23.63 -0.56 7.65
CA VAL A 6 23.10 -1.85 8.09
C VAL A 6 24.26 -2.61 8.70
N GLU A 7 24.31 -2.68 10.02
CA GLU A 7 25.30 -3.45 10.76
C GLU A 7 24.95 -4.95 10.61
N TYR A 8 25.78 -5.68 9.87
CA TYR A 8 25.63 -7.12 9.73
C TYR A 8 26.33 -7.82 10.90
N LYS A 9 25.54 -8.45 11.78
CA LYS A 9 26.08 -9.31 12.84
C LYS A 9 26.38 -10.69 12.26
N ILE A 10 27.65 -11.09 12.27
CA ILE A 10 28.07 -12.43 11.85
C ILE A 10 27.58 -13.42 12.92
N ILE A 11 26.75 -14.37 12.49
CA ILE A 11 26.15 -15.35 13.38
C ILE A 11 27.03 -16.60 13.37
N ASP A 12 27.80 -16.80 14.43
CA ASP A 12 28.82 -17.87 14.48
C ASP A 12 28.33 -19.16 15.18
N SER A 13 27.11 -19.14 15.75
CA SER A 13 26.58 -20.25 16.54
C SER A 13 25.36 -20.90 15.87
N LYS A 14 25.39 -22.23 15.79
CA LYS A 14 24.26 -23.05 15.33
C LYS A 14 22.95 -22.75 16.09
N LYS A 15 23.02 -22.30 17.35
CA LYS A 15 21.85 -21.92 18.17
C LYS A 15 21.19 -20.61 17.70
N ASP A 16 21.98 -19.65 17.27
CA ASP A 16 21.48 -18.34 16.81
C ASP A 16 20.87 -18.43 15.40
N ILE A 17 21.47 -19.28 14.56
CA ILE A 17 20.90 -19.70 13.27
C ILE A 17 19.53 -20.34 13.51
N ALA A 18 19.43 -21.32 14.41
CA ALA A 18 18.16 -21.98 14.72
C ALA A 18 17.08 -21.00 15.20
N LYS A 19 17.43 -19.94 15.94
CA LYS A 19 16.49 -18.91 16.42
C LYS A 19 15.89 -18.04 15.31
N ILE A 20 16.62 -17.85 14.20
CA ILE A 20 16.11 -17.12 13.02
C ILE A 20 15.26 -18.04 12.14
N TYR A 21 15.67 -19.30 12.00
CA TYR A 21 14.94 -20.31 11.24
C TYR A 21 13.74 -20.91 11.99
N ASP A 22 13.61 -20.64 13.30
CA ASP A 22 12.41 -20.89 14.09
C ASP A 22 11.29 -19.94 13.64
N THR A 23 10.86 -20.20 12.41
CA THR A 23 9.75 -19.59 11.69
C THR A 23 8.45 -20.34 12.00
N LYS A 24 8.48 -21.29 12.95
CA LYS A 24 7.27 -21.88 13.51
C LYS A 24 6.48 -20.74 14.16
N GLU A 25 5.27 -20.55 13.63
CA GLU A 25 4.18 -19.77 14.24
C GLU A 25 4.06 -18.28 13.91
N ARG A 26 4.58 -17.81 12.76
CA ARG A 26 3.90 -16.65 12.13
C ARG A 26 2.82 -17.20 11.22
N PRO A 27 1.51 -17.02 11.54
CA PRO A 27 0.44 -17.45 10.65
C PRO A 27 0.70 -16.83 9.27
N LYS A 28 0.85 -17.68 8.24
CA LYS A 28 0.98 -17.20 6.87
C LYS A 28 -0.28 -16.40 6.57
N ARG A 29 -0.13 -15.10 6.26
CA ARG A 29 -1.26 -14.24 5.93
C ARG A 29 -2.00 -14.84 4.74
N ILE A 30 -3.27 -15.20 4.93
CA ILE A 30 -4.10 -15.73 3.85
C ILE A 30 -4.34 -14.59 2.85
N ARG A 31 -4.03 -14.85 1.58
CA ARG A 31 -4.29 -13.89 0.49
C ARG A 31 -5.79 -13.89 0.20
N MET A 32 -6.40 -12.71 0.29
CA MET A 32 -7.78 -12.52 -0.17
C MET A 32 -7.79 -12.42 -1.70
N ILE A 33 -8.66 -13.17 -2.35
CA ILE A 33 -8.90 -13.10 -3.79
C ILE A 33 -10.13 -12.21 -4.00
N LEU A 34 -10.00 -11.18 -4.83
CA LEU A 34 -11.12 -10.34 -5.22
C LEU A 34 -11.87 -10.99 -6.38
N SER A 35 -13.20 -10.94 -6.35
CA SER A 35 -14.01 -11.25 -7.53
C SER A 35 -13.80 -10.22 -8.65
N GLU A 36 -14.20 -10.58 -9.86
CA GLU A 36 -14.13 -9.69 -11.02
C GLU A 36 -14.95 -8.40 -10.80
N TRP A 37 -16.19 -8.54 -10.32
CA TRP A 37 -17.05 -7.39 -10.01
C TRP A 37 -16.43 -6.45 -8.96
N GLN A 38 -15.85 -7.02 -7.89
CA GLN A 38 -15.14 -6.25 -6.86
C GLN A 38 -13.95 -5.47 -7.44
N SER A 39 -13.18 -6.10 -8.31
CA SER A 39 -12.02 -5.48 -8.96
C SER A 39 -12.45 -4.36 -9.90
N MET A 40 -13.51 -4.58 -10.69
CA MET A 40 -14.10 -3.58 -11.57
C MET A 40 -14.57 -2.34 -10.80
N MET A 41 -15.25 -2.53 -9.66
CA MET A 41 -15.72 -1.42 -8.82
C MET A 41 -14.55 -0.57 -8.28
N LEU A 42 -13.45 -1.20 -7.87
CA LEU A 42 -12.25 -0.49 -7.42
C LEU A 42 -11.55 0.25 -8.56
N GLU A 43 -11.46 -0.36 -9.75
CA GLU A 43 -10.89 0.27 -10.93
C GLU A 43 -11.70 1.50 -11.38
N GLN A 44 -13.04 1.40 -11.35
CA GLN A 44 -13.91 2.53 -11.65
C GLN A 44 -13.71 3.67 -10.64
N ALA A 45 -13.65 3.36 -9.35
CA ALA A 45 -13.38 4.37 -8.32
C ALA A 45 -12.01 5.02 -8.50
N PHE A 46 -10.99 4.24 -8.87
CA PHE A 46 -9.64 4.74 -9.12
C PHE A 46 -9.57 5.73 -10.28
N ARG A 47 -10.29 5.46 -11.38
CA ARG A 47 -10.36 6.38 -12.53
C ARG A 47 -11.00 7.72 -12.18
N MET A 48 -11.92 7.74 -11.21
CA MET A 48 -12.55 8.97 -10.73
C MET A 48 -11.65 9.73 -9.75
N ASN A 49 -11.02 9.00 -8.81
CA ASN A 49 -10.13 9.57 -7.81
C ASN A 49 -9.07 8.53 -7.38
N PRO A 50 -7.80 8.69 -7.80
CA PRO A 50 -6.69 7.80 -7.39
C PRO A 50 -6.30 7.89 -5.90
N TYR A 51 -6.76 8.94 -5.21
CA TYR A 51 -6.49 9.24 -3.80
C TYR A 51 -7.80 9.44 -3.01
N PRO A 52 -8.64 8.39 -2.88
CA PRO A 52 -9.92 8.53 -2.21
C PRO A 52 -9.75 8.81 -0.72
N GLY A 53 -10.58 9.69 -0.18
CA GLY A 53 -10.69 9.99 1.24
C GLY A 53 -11.35 8.88 2.05
N ARG A 54 -11.51 9.09 3.36
CA ARG A 54 -12.08 8.09 4.28
C ARG A 54 -13.52 7.72 3.93
N ALA A 55 -14.36 8.70 3.61
CA ALA A 55 -15.77 8.49 3.30
C ALA A 55 -15.96 7.69 1.99
N GLU A 56 -15.19 8.02 0.95
CA GLU A 56 -15.25 7.31 -0.34
C GLU A 56 -14.82 5.84 -0.18
N LYS A 57 -13.75 5.59 0.56
CA LYS A 57 -13.31 4.23 0.90
C LYS A 57 -14.33 3.46 1.73
N TYR A 58 -15.02 4.12 2.65
CA TYR A 58 -16.11 3.51 3.42
C TYR A 58 -17.30 3.13 2.52
N ASN A 59 -17.66 3.98 1.56
CA ASN A 59 -18.69 3.67 0.57
C ASN A 59 -18.31 2.45 -0.28
N MET A 60 -17.04 2.33 -0.68
CA MET A 60 -16.53 1.15 -1.37
C MET A 60 -16.61 -0.10 -0.49
N PHE A 61 -16.28 -0.02 0.80
CA PHE A 61 -16.46 -1.13 1.74
C PHE A 61 -17.93 -1.56 1.83
N MET A 62 -18.86 -0.61 1.93
CA MET A 62 -20.28 -0.93 2.04
C MET A 62 -20.82 -1.63 0.79
N LYS A 63 -20.40 -1.18 -0.39
CA LYS A 63 -20.81 -1.79 -1.67
C LYS A 63 -20.16 -3.16 -1.89
N THR A 64 -18.85 -3.24 -1.71
CA THR A 64 -18.05 -4.41 -2.14
C THR A 64 -17.79 -5.44 -1.04
N ARG A 65 -18.06 -5.08 0.22
CA ARG A 65 -17.72 -5.83 1.45
C ARG A 65 -16.22 -6.14 1.59
N ILE A 66 -15.36 -5.41 0.89
CA ILE A 66 -13.90 -5.54 0.98
C ILE A 66 -13.39 -4.79 2.20
N PRO A 67 -12.66 -5.43 3.14
CA PRO A 67 -12.13 -4.76 4.32
C PRO A 67 -11.35 -3.48 3.98
N MET A 68 -11.53 -2.42 4.77
CA MET A 68 -10.89 -1.11 4.56
C MET A 68 -9.37 -1.19 4.35
N LYS A 69 -8.70 -2.09 5.09
CA LYS A 69 -7.27 -2.38 4.94
C LYS A 69 -6.92 -2.85 3.52
N ASN A 70 -7.74 -3.73 2.96
CA ASN A 70 -7.49 -4.30 1.64
C ASN A 70 -7.80 -3.29 0.54
N ILE A 71 -8.80 -2.41 0.73
CA ILE A 71 -9.04 -1.25 -0.14
C ILE A 71 -7.81 -0.33 -0.12
N ASN A 72 -7.29 0.02 1.07
CA ASN A 72 -6.09 0.86 1.18
C ASN A 72 -4.88 0.27 0.44
N ILE A 73 -4.61 -1.03 0.65
CA ILE A 73 -3.51 -1.73 -0.02
C ILE A 73 -3.75 -1.78 -1.53
N TRP A 74 -4.98 -2.02 -1.98
CA TRP A 74 -5.29 -2.07 -3.40
C TRP A 74 -5.00 -0.74 -4.08
N PHE A 75 -5.42 0.39 -3.50
CA PHE A 75 -5.13 1.73 -4.05
C PHE A 75 -3.62 2.02 -4.06
N GLN A 76 -2.88 1.60 -3.03
CA GLN A 76 -1.42 1.72 -3.01
C GLN A 76 -0.77 0.91 -4.13
N ASN A 77 -1.16 -0.36 -4.26
CA ASN A 77 -0.63 -1.26 -5.29
C ASN A 77 -1.02 -0.81 -6.69
N ARG A 78 -2.24 -0.27 -6.87
CA ARG A 78 -2.71 0.21 -8.16
C ARG A 78 -1.91 1.42 -8.66
N ARG A 79 -1.59 2.36 -7.77
CA ARG A 79 -0.66 3.47 -8.07
C ARG A 79 0.77 3.00 -8.32
N ALA A 80 1.23 1.98 -7.60
CA ALA A 80 2.53 1.38 -7.86
C ALA A 80 2.60 0.74 -9.25
N LYS A 81 1.55 0.00 -9.64
CA LYS A 81 1.44 -0.58 -10.99
C LYS A 81 1.43 0.49 -12.07
N GLU A 82 0.67 1.56 -11.87
CA GLU A 82 0.63 2.71 -12.79
C GLU A 82 2.01 3.31 -12.99
N ARG A 83 2.76 3.56 -11.91
CA ARG A 83 4.16 3.98 -11.99
C ARG A 83 5.03 3.06 -12.82
N SER A 84 4.98 1.74 -12.55
CA SER A 84 5.81 0.78 -13.28
C SER A 84 5.49 0.76 -14.77
N LEU A 85 4.21 0.89 -15.15
CA LEU A 85 3.81 0.98 -16.56
C LEU A 85 4.32 2.25 -17.25
N TYR A 86 4.43 3.37 -16.53
CA TYR A 86 5.08 4.59 -17.03
C TYR A 86 6.60 4.41 -17.18
N GLU A 87 7.26 3.80 -16.18
CA GLU A 87 8.71 3.53 -16.20
C GLU A 87 9.09 2.58 -17.34
N GLU A 88 8.22 1.63 -17.68
CA GLU A 88 8.39 0.69 -18.80
C GLU A 88 8.00 1.30 -20.17
N GLY A 89 7.56 2.57 -20.21
CA GLY A 89 7.21 3.28 -21.45
C GLY A 89 5.92 2.77 -22.12
N LEU A 90 5.08 2.03 -21.41
CA LEU A 90 3.86 1.40 -21.94
C LEU A 90 2.61 2.32 -21.84
N LEU A 91 2.75 3.53 -21.32
CA LEU A 91 1.69 4.54 -21.26
C LEU A 91 2.11 5.80 -22.03
N ASN A 92 1.36 6.14 -23.11
CA ASN A 92 1.66 7.25 -24.02
C ASN A 92 1.47 8.65 -23.38
N ILE A 93 2.24 9.61 -23.89
CA ILE A 93 2.64 10.92 -23.33
C ILE A 93 1.49 11.97 -23.19
N ASP A 94 0.28 11.70 -23.67
CA ASP A 94 -0.84 12.67 -23.62
C ASP A 94 -1.67 12.64 -22.33
N HIS A 95 -1.32 11.80 -21.35
CA HIS A 95 -1.94 11.86 -20.02
C HIS A 95 -1.06 12.75 -19.13
N PRO A 96 -1.55 13.93 -18.66
CA PRO A 96 -0.75 14.79 -17.82
C PRO A 96 -0.34 14.00 -16.59
N VAL A 97 0.98 13.80 -16.48
CA VAL A 97 1.65 13.26 -15.32
C VAL A 97 1.07 13.97 -14.09
N PRO A 98 0.51 13.26 -13.10
CA PRO A 98 0.37 13.83 -11.77
C PRO A 98 1.81 13.97 -11.27
N VAL A 99 2.41 15.12 -11.56
CA VAL A 99 3.72 15.52 -11.05
C VAL A 99 3.57 15.62 -9.54
N TRP A 100 3.85 14.52 -8.85
CA TRP A 100 4.41 14.30 -7.50
C TRP A 100 4.30 15.37 -6.38
N SER A 101 3.48 16.41 -6.53
CA SER A 101 3.41 17.61 -5.70
C SER A 101 2.32 17.51 -4.63
N GLU A 102 1.21 16.82 -4.89
CA GLU A 102 0.17 16.53 -3.88
C GLU A 102 0.55 15.37 -2.94
N ILE A 103 1.48 14.51 -3.37
CA ILE A 103 1.90 13.31 -2.63
C ILE A 103 2.71 13.70 -1.37
N GLU A 104 3.39 14.85 -1.39
CA GLU A 104 4.13 15.37 -0.24
C GLU A 104 3.20 16.14 0.73
N ILE A 105 2.18 16.83 0.22
CA ILE A 105 1.17 17.55 1.04
C ILE A 105 0.22 16.56 1.75
N ALA A 106 -0.26 15.51 1.08
CA ALA A 106 -1.11 14.49 1.70
C ALA A 106 -0.34 13.58 2.69
N SER A 107 0.97 13.43 2.51
CA SER A 107 1.83 12.74 3.48
C SER A 107 1.85 13.45 4.84
N GLN A 108 1.85 14.79 4.86
CA GLN A 108 1.73 15.59 6.09
C GLN A 108 0.37 15.37 6.79
N GLN A 109 -0.74 15.29 6.03
CA GLN A 109 -2.09 15.05 6.58
C GLN A 109 -2.27 13.63 7.17
N ILE A 110 -1.67 12.61 6.55
CA ILE A 110 -1.72 11.22 7.05
C ILE A 110 -0.95 11.05 8.36
N CYS A 111 0.13 11.82 8.57
CA CYS A 111 0.87 11.85 9.82
C CYS A 111 0.07 12.52 10.95
N GLU A 112 -0.61 13.64 10.66
CA GLU A 112 -1.44 14.36 11.64
C GLU A 112 -2.66 13.55 12.10
N ASP A 113 -3.31 12.84 11.18
CA ASP A 113 -4.48 12.00 11.49
C ASP A 113 -4.12 10.76 12.32
N LEU A 114 -2.93 10.20 12.14
CA LEU A 114 -2.43 9.09 12.96
C LEU A 114 -2.09 9.54 14.38
N HIS A 115 -1.48 10.72 14.58
CA HIS A 115 -1.19 11.24 15.93
C HIS A 115 -2.46 11.58 16.73
N LYS A 116 -3.55 11.96 16.05
CA LYS A 116 -4.83 12.29 16.69
C LYS A 116 -5.68 11.05 17.02
N TYR A 117 -5.58 9.99 16.22
CA TYR A 117 -6.35 8.74 16.41
C TYR A 117 -5.75 7.79 17.46
N TYR A 118 -4.46 7.89 17.78
CA TYR A 118 -3.80 7.07 18.81
C TYR A 118 -3.61 7.81 20.16
N ARG A 119 -4.12 9.05 20.32
CA ARG A 119 -4.07 9.83 21.58
C ARG A 119 -5.39 9.81 22.38
N TYR A 120 -6.32 8.92 22.03
CA TYR A 120 -7.49 8.58 22.84
C TYR A 120 -7.67 7.07 22.86
#